data_AF-A0A1F5FZ78-F1
#
_entry.id   AF-A0A1F5FZ78-F1
#
_cell.length_a   1.000
_cell.length_b   1.000
_cell.length_c   1.000
_cell.angle_alpha   90.00
_cell.angle_beta   90.00
_cell.angle_gamma   90.00
#
_symmetry.space_group_name_H-M   'P 1'
#
loop_
_entity.id
_entity.type
_entity.pdbx_description
1 polymer ?
#
loop_
_entity_poly.entity_id
_entity_poly.type
_entity_poly.pdbx_seq_one_letter_code
_entity_poly.pdbx_strand_id
1 'polypeptide(L)'
;MPKKPALTQKPDGTVKFSLTIPQKAVAQEYQHVLVEFSKTAEIKGFRKGKAPIAMVEQTTDQSKIISHVLEHVLPSAYSQVIQVHQLKPLVEPQVTPTAMKTGEDWQFTVVTAIAPTFVLGDYRAKLTKALAKHKESKKDERLKVIFDTLLSLGKFSVAPLLVDMETKAALSRLINQLGNLKLTVADYAKSLKKTPEELVAEYQTTATTNLQLHFILQAIQTDQKLADSAATLDFLQAL
;
A
#
# COMPACT_ATOMS: atom_id res chain seq x y z
N MET A 1 30.87 2.12 5.93
CA MET A 1 29.79 2.52 5.01
C MET A 1 28.66 1.51 5.14
N PRO A 2 27.42 1.89 5.47
CA PRO A 2 26.33 0.92 5.49
C PRO A 2 26.14 0.38 4.07
N LYS A 3 26.17 -0.95 3.91
CA LYS A 3 25.96 -1.62 2.63
C LYS A 3 24.60 -1.16 2.08
N LYS A 4 24.56 -0.65 0.85
CA LYS A 4 23.32 -0.32 0.17
C LYS A 4 22.42 -1.56 0.23
N PRO A 5 21.21 -1.49 0.80
CA PRO A 5 20.38 -2.68 0.94
C PRO A 5 20.12 -3.29 -0.43
N ALA A 6 20.28 -4.60 -0.54
CA ALA A 6 19.88 -5.31 -1.74
C ALA A 6 18.36 -5.13 -1.92
N LEU A 7 18.00 -4.49 -3.01
CA LEU A 7 16.62 -4.12 -3.33
C LEU A 7 16.23 -4.82 -4.63
N THR A 8 15.09 -5.49 -4.60
CA THR A 8 14.51 -6.20 -5.74
C THR A 8 13.24 -5.48 -6.16
N GLN A 9 13.19 -5.04 -7.41
CA GLN A 9 11.98 -4.49 -8.04
C GLN A 9 11.46 -5.47 -9.08
N LYS A 10 10.14 -5.66 -9.09
CA LYS A 10 9.43 -6.42 -10.12
C LYS A 10 8.71 -5.46 -11.08
N PRO A 11 8.47 -5.87 -12.34
CA PRO A 11 7.72 -5.04 -13.30
C PRO A 11 6.30 -4.66 -12.86
N ASP A 12 5.70 -5.49 -12.01
CA ASP A 12 4.36 -5.26 -11.41
C ASP A 12 4.34 -4.12 -10.37
N GLY A 13 5.48 -3.51 -10.09
CA GLY A 13 5.63 -2.45 -9.08
C GLY A 13 5.98 -2.96 -7.69
N THR A 14 6.10 -4.26 -7.46
CA THR A 14 6.51 -4.81 -6.16
C THR A 14 7.97 -4.49 -5.89
N VAL A 15 8.24 -3.87 -4.75
CA VAL A 15 9.59 -3.59 -4.26
C VAL A 15 9.81 -4.34 -2.95
N LYS A 16 10.86 -5.17 -2.90
CA LYS A 16 11.27 -5.90 -1.70
C LYS A 16 12.71 -5.56 -1.35
N PHE A 17 12.99 -5.26 -0.09
CA PHE A 17 14.33 -5.03 0.40
C PHE A 17 14.49 -5.48 1.85
N SER A 18 15.73 -5.74 2.26
CA SER A 18 16.06 -5.97 3.66
C SER A 18 16.40 -4.65 4.33
N LEU A 19 15.92 -4.44 5.55
CA LEU A 19 16.21 -3.29 6.37
C LEU A 19 16.97 -3.75 7.61
N THR A 20 18.12 -3.14 7.89
CA THR A 20 18.93 -3.44 9.07
C THR A 20 19.01 -2.20 9.94
N ILE A 21 18.61 -2.33 11.20
CA ILE A 21 18.71 -1.29 12.22
C ILE A 21 19.84 -1.69 13.16
N PRO A 22 20.94 -0.90 13.22
CA PRO A 22 22.09 -1.24 14.05
C PRO A 22 21.73 -1.36 15.52
N GLN A 23 22.33 -2.33 16.22
CA GLN A 23 22.17 -2.56 17.66
C GLN A 23 22.38 -1.28 18.48
N LYS A 24 23.37 -0.46 18.10
CA LYS A 24 23.65 0.82 18.76
C LYS A 24 22.45 1.76 18.71
N ALA A 25 21.77 1.86 17.56
CA ALA A 25 20.60 2.71 17.39
C ALA A 25 19.41 2.16 18.20
N VAL A 26 19.21 0.84 18.17
CA VAL A 26 18.18 0.17 18.99
C VAL A 26 18.42 0.42 20.48
N ALA A 27 19.66 0.24 20.97
CA ALA A 27 19.98 0.44 22.38
C ALA A 27 19.80 1.89 22.83
N GLN A 28 20.12 2.86 21.98
CA GLN A 28 19.87 4.28 22.25
C GLN A 28 18.37 4.57 22.37
N GLU A 29 17.56 4.08 21.43
CA GLU A 29 16.12 4.30 21.47
C GLU A 29 15.45 3.55 22.63
N TYR A 30 15.95 2.35 22.96
CA TYR A 30 15.47 1.58 24.11
C TYR A 30 15.59 2.36 25.42
N GLN A 31 16.72 3.02 25.64
CA GLN A 31 16.91 3.89 26.82
C GLN A 31 15.97 5.10 26.79
N HIS A 32 15.76 5.70 25.61
CA HIS A 32 14.84 6.82 25.46
C HIS A 32 13.40 6.43 25.82
N VAL A 33 12.93 5.30 25.28
CA VAL A 33 11.61 4.74 25.59
C VAL A 33 11.47 4.45 27.09
N LEU A 34 12.45 3.83 27.74
CA LEU A 34 12.38 3.59 29.18
C LEU A 34 12.22 4.88 30.01
N VAL A 35 12.86 5.98 29.60
CA VAL A 35 12.68 7.29 30.24
C VAL A 35 11.26 7.82 30.05
N GLU A 36 10.66 7.63 28.87
CA GLU A 36 9.26 8.01 28.62
C GLU A 36 8.29 7.20 29.48
N PHE A 37 8.45 5.88 29.52
CA PHE A 37 7.67 5.01 30.39
C PHE A 37 7.83 5.39 31.85
N SER A 38 9.03 5.75 32.31
CA SER A 38 9.24 6.14 33.71
C SER A 38 8.39 7.34 34.15
N LYS A 39 8.02 8.24 33.21
CA LYS A 39 7.20 9.44 33.50
C LYS A 39 5.74 9.08 33.78
N THR A 40 5.25 8.00 33.18
CA THR A 40 3.84 7.58 33.27
C THR A 40 3.65 6.33 34.12
N ALA A 41 4.72 5.58 34.41
CA ALA A 41 4.69 4.33 35.15
C ALA A 41 4.19 4.52 36.59
N GLU A 42 3.25 3.65 36.97
CA GLU A 42 2.75 3.50 38.32
C GLU A 42 3.34 2.22 38.91
N ILE A 43 4.41 2.38 39.68
CA ILE A 43 5.15 1.27 40.27
C ILE A 43 4.88 1.25 41.77
N LYS A 44 4.50 0.09 42.29
CA LYS A 44 4.22 -0.10 43.72
C LYS A 44 5.41 0.38 44.55
N GLY A 45 5.16 1.32 45.47
CA GLY A 45 6.19 1.91 46.34
C GLY A 45 6.81 3.21 45.82
N PHE A 46 6.56 3.60 44.57
CA PHE A 46 7.04 4.87 43.99
C PHE A 46 5.87 5.77 43.62
N ARG A 47 6.06 7.08 43.84
CA ARG A 47 5.12 8.06 43.29
C ARG A 47 5.21 8.01 41.75
N LYS A 48 4.07 8.13 41.07
CA LYS A 48 3.98 8.22 39.62
C LYS A 48 5.06 9.15 39.06
N GLY A 49 5.83 8.65 38.08
CA GLY A 49 6.89 9.43 37.45
C GLY A 49 8.25 9.44 38.18
N LYS A 50 8.39 8.78 39.33
CA LYS A 50 9.59 8.85 40.20
C LYS A 50 10.28 7.51 40.42
N ALA A 51 9.84 6.45 39.74
CA ALA A 51 10.48 5.15 39.85
C ALA A 51 11.80 5.12 39.06
N PRO A 52 12.85 4.44 39.56
CA PRO A 52 14.09 4.25 38.82
C PRO A 52 13.89 3.47 37.52
N ILE A 53 14.64 3.82 36.47
CA ILE A 53 14.55 3.20 35.13
C ILE A 53 14.70 1.68 35.18
N ALA A 54 15.67 1.17 35.94
CA ALA A 54 15.88 -0.28 36.08
C ALA A 54 14.65 -1.00 36.65
N MET A 55 13.88 -0.35 37.52
CA MET A 55 12.66 -0.93 38.07
C MET A 55 11.49 -0.82 37.08
N VAL A 56 11.46 0.24 36.26
CA VAL A 56 10.50 0.37 35.15
C VAL A 56 10.70 -0.74 34.14
N GLU A 57 11.94 -1.03 33.75
CA GLU A 57 12.28 -2.11 32.81
C GLU A 57 11.86 -3.49 33.34
N GLN A 58 12.06 -3.76 34.64
CA GLN A 58 11.70 -5.05 35.25
C GLN A 58 10.19 -5.26 35.44
N THR A 59 9.44 -4.18 35.64
CA THR A 59 8.00 -4.25 35.96
C THR A 59 7.11 -4.02 34.74
N THR A 60 7.65 -3.42 33.69
CA THR A 60 6.94 -3.19 32.43
C THR A 60 7.06 -4.42 31.54
N ASP A 61 5.98 -4.77 30.85
CA ASP A 61 5.99 -5.81 29.82
C ASP A 61 7.02 -5.47 28.73
N GLN A 62 8.03 -6.33 28.56
CA GLN A 62 9.09 -6.14 27.57
C GLN A 62 8.54 -6.02 26.15
N SER A 63 7.42 -6.68 25.84
CA SER A 63 6.77 -6.60 24.53
C SER A 63 6.31 -5.17 24.24
N LYS A 64 5.81 -4.45 25.25
CA LYS A 64 5.38 -3.05 25.10
C LYS A 64 6.56 -2.11 24.86
N ILE A 65 7.66 -2.32 25.58
CA ILE A 65 8.88 -1.53 25.39
C ILE A 65 9.40 -1.74 23.96
N ILE A 66 9.52 -3.01 23.53
CA ILE A 66 10.02 -3.36 22.19
C ILE A 66 9.12 -2.79 21.09
N SER A 67 7.80 -2.89 21.22
CA SER A 67 6.86 -2.28 20.26
C SER A 67 7.06 -0.76 20.16
N HIS A 68 7.22 -0.07 21.29
CA HIS A 68 7.40 1.39 21.27
C HIS A 68 8.76 1.79 20.66
N VAL A 69 9.82 1.02 20.94
CA VAL A 69 11.12 1.21 20.28
C VAL A 69 10.98 1.03 18.76
N LEU A 70 10.28 -0.02 18.32
CA LEU A 70 10.02 -0.29 16.91
C LEU A 70 9.31 0.88 16.23
N GLU A 71 8.27 1.44 16.86
CA GLU A 71 7.51 2.59 16.36
C GLU A 71 8.40 3.82 16.11
N HIS A 72 9.48 3.99 16.86
CA HIS A 72 10.40 5.12 16.69
C HIS A 72 11.50 4.83 15.65
N VAL A 73 12.13 3.66 15.72
CA VAL A 73 13.30 3.36 14.85
C VAL A 73 12.90 2.99 13.42
N LEU A 74 11.77 2.29 13.25
CA LEU A 74 11.38 1.71 11.97
C LEU A 74 11.00 2.77 10.92
N PRO A 75 10.18 3.80 11.23
CA PRO A 75 9.82 4.82 10.23
C PRO A 75 11.04 5.61 9.73
N SER A 76 11.99 5.93 10.61
CA SER A 76 13.23 6.62 10.25
C SER A 76 14.08 5.78 9.31
N ALA A 77 14.31 4.51 9.68
CA ALA A 77 15.10 3.58 8.87
C ALA A 77 14.46 3.31 7.50
N TYR A 78 13.13 3.14 7.45
CA TYR A 78 12.38 3.01 6.20
C TYR A 78 12.52 4.26 5.32
N SER A 79 12.29 5.45 5.89
CA SER A 79 12.33 6.73 5.17
C SER A 79 13.68 6.98 4.51
N GLN A 80 14.78 6.63 5.18
CA GLN A 80 16.13 6.74 4.61
C GLN A 80 16.29 5.88 3.35
N VAL A 81 15.78 4.64 3.34
CA VAL A 81 15.83 3.78 2.16
C VAL A 81 15.00 4.36 1.02
N ILE A 82 13.79 4.84 1.32
CA ILE A 82 12.92 5.47 0.32
C ILE A 82 13.61 6.68 -0.33
N GLN A 83 14.24 7.54 0.47
CA GLN A 83 14.95 8.72 -0.02
C GLN A 83 16.19 8.36 -0.85
N VAL A 84 17.05 7.45 -0.36
CA VAL A 84 18.28 7.04 -1.04
C VAL A 84 17.99 6.39 -2.40
N HIS A 85 16.88 5.65 -2.50
CA HIS A 85 16.47 4.98 -3.73
C HIS A 85 15.44 5.78 -4.54
N GLN A 86 15.07 6.99 -4.09
CA GLN A 86 14.04 7.86 -4.70
C GLN A 86 12.74 7.12 -5.04
N LEU A 87 12.37 6.18 -4.17
CA LEU A 87 11.15 5.41 -4.35
C LEU A 87 9.95 6.31 -4.08
N LYS A 88 8.86 6.07 -4.79
CA LYS A 88 7.55 6.68 -4.53
C LYS A 88 6.55 5.59 -4.19
N PRO A 89 6.59 5.04 -2.96
CA PRO A 89 5.61 4.08 -2.50
C PRO A 89 4.19 4.62 -2.67
N LEU A 90 3.31 3.78 -3.20
CA LEU A 90 1.88 4.09 -3.35
C LEU A 90 1.05 3.54 -2.19
N VAL A 91 1.67 2.71 -1.34
CA VAL A 91 1.02 2.01 -0.23
C VAL A 91 1.95 1.96 0.97
N GLU A 92 1.35 1.80 2.15
CA GLU A 92 2.10 1.48 3.36
C GLU A 92 2.88 0.17 3.19
N PRO A 93 4.14 0.11 3.68
CA PRO A 93 4.94 -1.08 3.56
C PRO A 93 4.44 -2.20 4.48
N GLN A 94 4.49 -3.43 4.00
CA GLN A 94 4.47 -4.60 4.88
C GLN A 94 5.88 -4.85 5.41
N VAL A 95 6.02 -4.84 6.74
CA VAL A 95 7.28 -5.09 7.41
C VAL A 95 7.18 -6.40 8.17
N THR A 96 8.12 -7.31 7.92
CA THR A 96 8.21 -8.60 8.61
C THR A 96 9.54 -8.68 9.34
N PRO A 97 9.56 -8.89 10.67
CA PRO A 97 10.80 -9.11 11.40
C PRO A 97 11.44 -10.43 10.95
N THR A 98 12.75 -10.38 10.72
CA THR A 98 13.56 -11.55 10.36
C THR A 98 14.55 -11.92 11.47
N ALA A 99 15.08 -10.91 12.17
CA ALA A 99 15.86 -11.10 13.39
C ALA A 99 15.66 -9.89 14.31
N MET A 100 15.29 -10.13 15.57
CA MET A 100 15.15 -9.09 16.60
C MET A 100 15.64 -9.63 17.94
N LYS A 101 16.91 -10.01 18.01
CA LYS A 101 17.52 -10.47 19.25
C LYS A 101 18.03 -9.28 20.06
N THR A 102 17.90 -9.38 21.37
CA THR A 102 18.44 -8.37 22.30
C THR A 102 19.96 -8.31 22.15
N GLY A 103 20.49 -7.10 22.02
CA GLY A 103 21.94 -6.91 21.88
C GLY A 103 22.50 -7.25 20.49
N GLU A 104 21.64 -7.46 19.50
CA GLU A 104 22.03 -7.63 18.09
C GLU A 104 21.36 -6.59 17.18
N ASP A 105 21.81 -6.50 15.94
CA ASP A 105 21.14 -5.72 14.90
C ASP A 105 19.75 -6.28 14.63
N TRP A 106 18.77 -5.39 14.46
CA TRP A 106 17.44 -5.81 14.05
C TRP A 106 17.36 -5.84 12.53
N GLN A 107 16.78 -6.91 12.01
CA GLN A 107 16.63 -7.13 10.57
C GLN A 107 15.17 -7.35 10.22
N PHE A 108 14.73 -6.67 9.18
CA PHE A 108 13.39 -6.75 8.65
C PHE A 108 13.41 -7.03 7.15
N THR A 109 12.39 -7.73 6.68
CA THR A 109 12.03 -7.74 5.28
C THR A 109 10.91 -6.73 5.07
N VAL A 110 11.13 -5.80 4.15
CA VAL A 110 10.14 -4.79 3.78
C VAL A 110 9.64 -5.10 2.37
N VAL A 111 8.32 -5.09 2.21
CA VAL A 111 7.64 -5.18 0.92
C VAL A 111 6.77 -3.95 0.76
N THR A 112 6.93 -3.23 -0.33
CA THR A 112 6.10 -2.07 -0.71
C THR A 112 5.77 -2.15 -2.20
N ALA A 113 4.93 -1.24 -2.67
CA ALA A 113 4.54 -1.17 -4.06
C ALA A 113 4.70 0.25 -4.61
N ILE A 114 5.27 0.35 -5.80
CA ILE A 114 5.38 1.57 -6.61
C ILE A 114 4.55 1.42 -7.88
N ALA A 115 4.47 2.46 -8.69
CA ALA A 115 3.82 2.38 -10.00
C ALA A 115 4.48 1.29 -10.87
N PRO A 116 3.70 0.41 -11.53
CA PRO A 116 4.24 -0.62 -12.40
C PRO A 116 4.93 -0.02 -13.62
N THR A 117 5.87 -0.75 -14.20
CA THR A 117 6.54 -0.36 -15.44
C THR A 117 5.97 -1.14 -16.61
N PHE A 118 5.38 -0.47 -17.59
CA PHE A 118 4.74 -1.10 -18.74
C PHE A 118 4.84 -0.23 -20.00
N VAL A 119 4.61 -0.84 -21.16
CA VAL A 119 4.63 -0.17 -22.47
C VAL A 119 3.23 -0.25 -23.08
N LEU A 120 2.62 0.91 -23.35
CA LEU A 120 1.26 1.04 -23.89
C LEU A 120 1.14 0.69 -25.39
N GLY A 121 2.26 0.73 -26.12
CA GLY A 121 2.27 0.55 -27.58
C GLY A 121 1.48 1.66 -28.31
N ASP A 122 1.05 1.38 -29.54
CA ASP A 122 0.25 2.31 -30.34
C ASP A 122 -1.24 2.27 -29.93
N TYR A 123 -1.51 2.88 -28.78
CA TYR A 123 -2.86 2.95 -28.22
C TYR A 123 -3.79 3.82 -29.07
N ARG A 124 -3.26 4.88 -29.71
CA ARG A 124 -4.05 5.81 -30.54
C ARG A 124 -4.64 5.11 -31.77
N ALA A 125 -3.81 4.46 -32.58
CA ALA A 125 -4.31 3.81 -33.79
C ALA A 125 -5.33 2.71 -33.48
N LYS A 126 -5.13 1.96 -32.39
CA LYS A 126 -6.05 0.92 -31.95
C LYS A 126 -7.36 1.48 -31.41
N LEU A 127 -7.32 2.56 -30.63
CA LEU A 127 -8.52 3.25 -30.16
C LEU A 127 -9.33 3.83 -31.31
N THR A 128 -8.70 4.58 -32.23
CA THR A 128 -9.41 5.15 -33.39
C THR A 128 -10.05 4.05 -34.25
N LYS A 129 -9.37 2.91 -34.43
CA LYS A 129 -9.95 1.75 -35.14
C LYS A 129 -11.13 1.12 -34.39
N ALA A 130 -11.06 1.02 -33.07
CA ALA A 130 -12.17 0.50 -32.25
C ALA A 130 -13.37 1.46 -32.27
N LEU A 131 -13.12 2.75 -32.06
CA LEU A 131 -14.13 3.82 -32.04
C LEU A 131 -14.80 4.01 -33.41
N ALA A 132 -14.08 3.83 -34.51
CA ALA A 132 -14.65 3.90 -35.86
C ALA A 132 -15.77 2.87 -36.10
N LYS A 133 -15.75 1.73 -35.40
CA LYS A 133 -16.81 0.69 -35.47
C LYS A 133 -18.04 1.03 -34.64
N HIS A 134 -17.96 2.04 -33.77
CA HIS A 134 -18.99 2.43 -32.80
C HIS A 134 -19.34 3.94 -32.91
N LYS A 135 -19.30 4.50 -34.13
CA LYS A 135 -19.48 5.95 -34.36
C LYS A 135 -20.81 6.54 -33.87
N GLU A 136 -21.88 5.74 -33.81
CA GLU A 136 -23.23 6.17 -33.38
C GLU A 136 -23.60 5.71 -31.97
N SER A 137 -22.66 5.11 -31.23
CA SER A 137 -22.92 4.62 -29.87
C SER A 137 -23.12 5.76 -28.87
N LYS A 138 -23.96 5.52 -27.85
CA LYS A 138 -24.16 6.44 -26.73
C LYS A 138 -22.83 6.69 -26.00
N LYS A 139 -22.70 7.84 -25.33
CA LYS A 139 -21.49 8.26 -24.61
C LYS A 139 -20.95 7.17 -23.67
N ASP A 140 -21.84 6.48 -22.95
CA ASP A 140 -21.47 5.40 -22.02
C ASP A 140 -20.91 4.15 -22.72
N GLU A 141 -21.46 3.79 -23.88
CA GLU A 141 -20.95 2.67 -24.68
C GLU A 141 -19.58 3.00 -25.28
N ARG A 142 -19.40 4.25 -25.74
CA ARG A 142 -18.11 4.72 -26.25
C ARG A 142 -17.02 4.63 -25.17
N LEU A 143 -17.33 5.04 -23.94
CA LEU A 143 -16.43 4.93 -22.79
C LEU A 143 -16.04 3.48 -22.48
N LYS A 144 -17.00 2.55 -22.51
CA LYS A 144 -16.71 1.12 -22.31
C LYS A 144 -15.73 0.60 -23.36
N VAL A 145 -15.96 0.91 -24.63
CA VAL A 145 -15.06 0.50 -25.73
C VAL A 145 -13.65 1.05 -25.52
N ILE A 146 -13.50 2.29 -25.06
CA ILE A 146 -12.19 2.89 -24.75
C ILE A 146 -11.49 2.09 -23.65
N PHE A 147 -12.18 1.86 -22.52
CA PHE A 147 -11.59 1.17 -21.38
C PHE A 147 -11.23 -0.28 -21.72
N ASP A 148 -12.10 -1.02 -22.39
CA ASP A 148 -11.85 -2.39 -22.82
C ASP A 148 -10.65 -2.46 -23.79
N THR A 149 -10.55 -1.50 -24.71
CA THR A 149 -9.41 -1.43 -25.65
C THR A 149 -8.11 -1.12 -24.90
N LEU A 150 -8.12 -0.16 -23.97
CA LEU A 150 -6.95 0.19 -23.16
C LEU A 150 -6.49 -0.98 -22.29
N LEU A 151 -7.40 -1.65 -21.60
CA LEU A 151 -7.10 -2.84 -20.78
C LEU A 151 -6.54 -3.99 -21.64
N SER A 152 -7.04 -4.16 -22.86
CA SER A 152 -6.50 -5.18 -23.78
C SER A 152 -5.05 -4.93 -24.21
N LEU A 153 -4.62 -3.66 -24.20
CA LEU A 153 -3.25 -3.23 -24.52
C LEU A 153 -2.33 -3.34 -23.32
N GLY A 154 -2.82 -2.93 -22.16
CA GLY A 154 -2.11 -2.96 -20.89
C GLY A 154 -2.14 -4.32 -20.22
N LYS A 155 -1.69 -5.39 -20.91
CA LYS A 155 -1.45 -6.69 -20.27
C LYS A 155 -0.21 -6.63 -19.36
N PHE A 156 -0.32 -5.92 -18.24
CA PHE A 156 0.70 -5.89 -17.19
C PHE A 156 0.08 -6.32 -15.87
N SER A 157 0.91 -6.83 -14.97
CA SER A 157 0.49 -7.20 -13.61
C SER A 157 0.63 -5.99 -12.69
N VAL A 158 -0.20 -5.93 -11.64
CA VAL A 158 -0.12 -4.93 -10.58
C VAL A 158 0.29 -5.65 -9.30
N ALA A 159 1.12 -5.00 -8.48
CA ALA A 159 1.59 -5.56 -7.23
C ALA A 159 0.42 -6.03 -6.34
N PRO A 160 0.45 -7.27 -5.80
CA PRO A 160 -0.62 -7.79 -4.94
C PRO A 160 -0.95 -6.88 -3.76
N LEU A 161 0.05 -6.20 -3.21
CA LEU A 161 -0.13 -5.26 -2.10
C LEU A 161 -1.03 -4.06 -2.45
N LEU A 162 -0.96 -3.56 -3.69
CA LEU A 162 -1.85 -2.51 -4.18
C LEU A 162 -3.28 -3.04 -4.34
N VAL A 163 -3.42 -4.25 -4.90
CA VAL A 163 -4.72 -4.89 -5.10
C VAL A 163 -5.40 -5.13 -3.75
N ASP A 164 -4.66 -5.63 -2.75
CA ASP A 164 -5.18 -5.85 -1.41
C ASP A 164 -5.63 -4.55 -0.74
N MET A 165 -4.86 -3.46 -0.89
CA MET A 165 -5.24 -2.15 -0.35
C MET A 165 -6.52 -1.62 -1.01
N GLU A 166 -6.61 -1.63 -2.34
CA GLU A 166 -7.80 -1.14 -3.05
C GLU A 166 -9.02 -2.01 -2.74
N THR A 167 -8.82 -3.32 -2.66
CA THR A 167 -9.87 -4.27 -2.25
C THR A 167 -10.37 -3.95 -0.84
N LYS A 168 -9.48 -3.77 0.13
CA LYS A 168 -9.86 -3.39 1.50
C LYS A 168 -10.62 -2.07 1.53
N ALA A 169 -10.14 -1.05 0.81
CA ALA A 169 -10.81 0.25 0.74
C ALA A 169 -12.22 0.12 0.14
N ALA A 170 -12.38 -0.64 -0.95
CA ALA A 170 -13.67 -0.89 -1.57
C ALA A 170 -14.62 -1.67 -0.65
N LEU A 171 -14.13 -2.71 0.03
CA LEU A 171 -14.92 -3.47 1.00
C LEU A 171 -15.29 -2.63 2.22
N SER A 172 -14.40 -1.77 2.72
CA SER A 172 -14.73 -0.84 3.80
C SER A 172 -15.85 0.13 3.40
N ARG A 173 -15.85 0.64 2.16
CA ARG A 173 -16.96 1.46 1.64
C ARG A 173 -18.26 0.66 1.63
N LEU A 174 -18.23 -0.59 1.14
CA LEU A 174 -19.38 -1.48 1.14
C LEU A 174 -19.90 -1.74 2.56
N ILE A 175 -19.01 -2.09 3.50
CA ILE A 175 -19.35 -2.34 4.90
C ILE A 175 -20.06 -1.13 5.50
N ASN A 176 -19.56 0.08 5.25
CA ASN A 176 -20.18 1.31 5.76
C ASN A 176 -21.57 1.54 5.13
N GLN A 177 -21.73 1.29 3.83
CA GLN A 177 -23.03 1.39 3.15
C GLN A 177 -24.04 0.36 3.68
N LEU A 178 -23.62 -0.89 3.88
CA LEU A 178 -24.47 -1.95 4.42
C LEU A 178 -24.80 -1.71 5.90
N GLY A 179 -23.84 -1.21 6.68
CA GLY A 179 -24.04 -0.86 8.09
C GLY A 179 -25.15 0.17 8.28
N ASN A 180 -25.24 1.18 7.39
CA ASN A 180 -26.35 2.14 7.39
C ASN A 180 -27.72 1.49 7.11
N LEU A 181 -27.72 0.37 6.41
CA LEU A 181 -28.90 -0.46 6.14
C LEU A 181 -29.09 -1.57 7.16
N LYS A 182 -28.25 -1.65 8.20
CA LYS A 182 -28.19 -2.73 9.20
C LYS A 182 -27.99 -4.13 8.59
N LEU A 183 -27.32 -4.18 7.45
CA LEU A 183 -26.96 -5.41 6.76
C LEU A 183 -25.49 -5.72 6.96
N THR A 184 -25.13 -7.01 6.94
CA THR A 184 -23.75 -7.45 6.92
C THR A 184 -23.29 -7.81 5.51
N VAL A 185 -21.97 -7.91 5.31
CA VAL A 185 -21.39 -8.42 4.06
C VAL A 185 -21.86 -9.85 3.77
N ALA A 186 -22.05 -10.67 4.82
CA ALA A 186 -22.56 -12.03 4.67
C ALA A 186 -24.02 -12.04 4.18
N ASP A 187 -24.87 -11.15 4.69
CA ASP A 187 -26.26 -11.01 4.21
C ASP A 187 -26.31 -10.58 2.75
N TYR A 188 -25.45 -9.64 2.38
CA TYR A 188 -25.33 -9.17 1.00
C TYR A 188 -24.83 -10.26 0.05
N ALA A 189 -23.76 -10.99 0.42
CA ALA A 189 -23.27 -12.11 -0.37
C ALA A 189 -24.35 -13.19 -0.57
N LYS A 190 -25.09 -13.51 0.50
CA LYS A 190 -26.22 -14.45 0.43
C LYS A 190 -27.32 -13.99 -0.52
N SER A 191 -27.63 -12.68 -0.57
CA SER A 191 -28.61 -12.13 -1.51
C SER A 191 -28.18 -12.28 -2.98
N LEU A 192 -26.87 -12.26 -3.24
CA LEU A 192 -26.26 -12.49 -4.54
C LEU A 192 -26.06 -13.98 -4.87
N LYS A 193 -26.46 -14.89 -3.95
CA LYS A 193 -26.21 -16.34 -4.03
C LYS A 193 -24.71 -16.68 -4.10
N LYS A 194 -23.88 -15.91 -3.38
CA LYS A 194 -22.42 -16.07 -3.31
C LYS A 194 -21.95 -16.24 -1.88
N THR A 195 -20.74 -16.77 -1.71
CA THR A 195 -20.05 -16.76 -0.41
C THR A 195 -19.33 -15.41 -0.19
N PRO A 196 -19.01 -15.06 1.08
CA PRO A 196 -18.17 -13.89 1.36
C PRO A 196 -16.81 -13.95 0.64
N GLU A 197 -16.21 -15.13 0.52
CA GLU A 197 -14.93 -15.34 -0.16
C GLU A 197 -15.05 -15.07 -1.67
N GLU A 198 -16.11 -15.56 -2.31
CA GLU A 198 -16.39 -15.28 -3.72
C GLU A 198 -16.60 -13.77 -3.96
N LEU A 199 -17.32 -13.10 -3.06
CA LEU A 199 -17.50 -11.65 -3.13
C LEU A 199 -16.16 -10.91 -3.03
N VAL A 200 -15.28 -11.30 -2.10
CA VAL A 200 -13.94 -10.71 -1.98
C VAL A 200 -13.12 -10.93 -3.25
N ALA A 201 -13.15 -12.13 -3.85
CA ALA A 201 -12.44 -12.42 -5.09
C ALA A 201 -12.92 -11.57 -6.28
N GLU A 202 -14.22 -11.28 -6.36
CA GLU A 202 -14.77 -10.36 -7.35
C GLU A 202 -14.29 -8.92 -7.14
N TYR A 203 -14.24 -8.47 -5.89
CA TYR A 203 -13.69 -7.16 -5.55
C TYR A 203 -12.19 -7.09 -5.86
N GLN A 204 -11.41 -8.15 -5.65
CA GLN A 204 -10.00 -8.22 -6.05
C GLN A 204 -9.83 -8.13 -7.57
N THR A 205 -10.66 -8.84 -8.34
CA THR A 205 -10.64 -8.79 -9.81
C THR A 205 -10.98 -7.38 -10.31
N THR A 206 -11.99 -6.77 -9.70
CA THR A 206 -12.41 -5.40 -10.00
C THR A 206 -11.32 -4.39 -9.62
N ALA A 207 -10.72 -4.52 -8.44
CA ALA A 207 -9.61 -3.68 -7.98
C ALA A 207 -8.41 -3.78 -8.91
N THR A 208 -8.05 -5.00 -9.36
CA THR A 208 -6.97 -5.21 -10.32
C THR A 208 -7.24 -4.49 -11.63
N THR A 209 -8.44 -4.65 -12.18
CA THR A 209 -8.85 -4.00 -13.43
C THR A 209 -8.86 -2.47 -13.31
N ASN A 210 -9.40 -1.95 -12.20
CA ASN A 210 -9.43 -0.52 -11.93
C ASN A 210 -8.03 0.06 -11.78
N LEU A 211 -7.12 -0.63 -11.08
CA LEU A 211 -5.73 -0.21 -10.93
C LEU A 211 -4.99 -0.22 -12.27
N GLN A 212 -5.18 -1.27 -13.09
CA GLN A 212 -4.62 -1.31 -14.44
C GLN A 212 -5.08 -0.12 -15.27
N LEU A 213 -6.40 0.12 -15.31
CA LEU A 213 -6.96 1.26 -16.02
C LEU A 213 -6.43 2.59 -15.48
N HIS A 214 -6.37 2.74 -14.15
CA HIS A 214 -5.83 3.94 -13.50
C HIS A 214 -4.40 4.24 -13.95
N PHE A 215 -3.51 3.24 -13.90
CA PHE A 215 -2.12 3.43 -14.32
C PHE A 215 -2.00 3.73 -15.83
N ILE A 216 -2.82 3.09 -16.67
CA ILE A 216 -2.86 3.40 -18.11
C ILE A 216 -3.27 4.85 -18.35
N LEU A 217 -4.37 5.29 -17.72
CA LEU A 217 -4.85 6.66 -17.85
C LEU A 217 -3.83 7.66 -17.33
N GLN A 218 -3.19 7.38 -16.20
CA GLN A 218 -2.13 8.22 -15.64
C GLN A 218 -0.91 8.31 -16.58
N ALA A 219 -0.53 7.20 -17.23
CA ALA A 219 0.54 7.19 -18.21
C ALA A 219 0.19 8.02 -19.45
N ILE A 220 -1.04 7.93 -19.95
CA ILE A 220 -1.53 8.75 -21.07
C ILE A 220 -1.58 10.23 -20.67
N GLN A 221 -2.10 10.55 -19.48
CA GLN A 221 -2.14 11.91 -18.95
C GLN A 221 -0.74 12.52 -18.90
N THR A 222 0.26 11.76 -18.44
CA THR A 222 1.65 12.21 -18.34
C THR A 222 2.30 12.37 -19.71
N ASP A 223 2.10 11.41 -20.62
CA ASP A 223 2.60 11.43 -22.00
C ASP A 223 2.04 12.62 -22.79
N GLN A 224 0.75 12.90 -22.62
CA GLN A 224 0.03 13.99 -23.29
C GLN A 224 0.08 15.32 -22.54
N LYS A 225 0.70 15.36 -21.35
CA LYS A 225 0.77 16.53 -20.47
C LYS A 225 -0.60 17.17 -20.20
N LEU A 226 -1.60 16.32 -19.97
CA LEU A 226 -2.98 16.75 -19.73
C LEU A 226 -3.15 17.21 -18.27
N ALA A 227 -3.97 18.24 -18.07
CA ALA A 227 -4.11 18.91 -16.77
C ALA A 227 -4.67 17.98 -15.69
N ASP A 228 -5.65 17.15 -16.02
CA ASP A 228 -6.34 16.28 -15.08
C ASP A 228 -6.94 15.04 -15.75
N SER A 229 -7.62 14.22 -14.93
CA SER A 229 -8.31 13.02 -15.38
C SER A 229 -9.48 13.33 -16.33
N ALA A 230 -10.16 14.48 -16.19
CA ALA A 230 -11.28 14.85 -17.04
C ALA A 230 -10.78 15.18 -18.46
N ALA A 231 -9.73 15.99 -18.58
CA ALA A 231 -9.05 16.28 -19.83
C ALA A 231 -8.51 15.01 -20.51
N THR A 232 -8.07 14.02 -19.72
CA THR A 232 -7.65 12.71 -20.24
C THR A 232 -8.82 11.95 -20.85
N LEU A 233 -9.98 11.92 -20.19
CA LEU A 233 -11.17 11.28 -20.74
C LEU A 233 -11.70 12.01 -21.98
N ASP A 234 -11.72 13.34 -21.96
CA ASP A 234 -12.16 14.15 -23.10
C ASP A 234 -11.24 13.95 -24.32
N PHE A 235 -9.92 13.92 -24.09
CA PHE A 235 -8.94 13.58 -25.12
C PHE A 235 -9.22 12.20 -25.74
N LEU A 236 -9.44 11.18 -24.91
CA LEU A 236 -9.71 9.82 -25.39
C LEU A 236 -11.06 9.72 -26.12
N GLN A 237 -12.06 10.49 -25.69
CA GLN A 237 -13.35 10.55 -26.37
C GLN A 237 -13.26 11.24 -27.73
N ALA A 238 -12.33 12.18 -27.92
CA ALA A 238 -12.16 12.93 -29.16
C ALA A 238 -11.37 12.21 -30.27
N LEU A 239 -10.74 11.05 -29.97
CA LEU A 239 -10.04 10.19 -30.94
C LEU A 239 -10.98 9.44 -31.90
#